data_AF-D6D8H7-F1
#
_entry.id   AF-D6D8H7-F1
#
_cell.length_a   1.000
_cell.length_b   1.000
_cell.length_c   1.000
_cell.angle_alpha   90.00
_cell.angle_beta   90.00
_cell.angle_gamma   90.00
#
_symmetry.space_group_name_H-M   'P 1'
#
loop_
_entity.id
_entity.type
_entity.pdbx_description
1 polymer ?
#
loop_
_entity_poly.entity_id
_entity_poly.type
_entity_poly.pdbx_seq_one_letter_code
_entity_poly.pdbx_strand_id
1 'polypeptide(L)' 'MEFVIFAIESAAQKLGIPAPTLYNRLEKLNLIRQYLISGYDMLHTQSREYIADTLVEALENWEAYYKEKGEFV' A
#
# COMPACT_ATOMS: atom_id res chain seq x y z
N MET A 1 -12.10 9.05 -2.10
CA MET A 1 -12.06 7.79 -1.33
C MET A 1 -12.05 6.55 -2.21
N GLU A 2 -12.75 6.54 -3.34
CA GLU A 2 -12.82 5.37 -4.25
C GLU A 2 -11.45 4.87 -4.73
N PHE A 3 -10.53 5.78 -5.09
CA PHE A 3 -9.17 5.40 -5.50
C PHE A 3 -8.41 4.61 -4.42
N VAL A 4 -8.50 5.02 -3.15
CA VAL A 4 -7.77 4.35 -2.05
C VAL A 4 -8.31 2.93 -1.87
N ILE A 5 -9.63 2.76 -1.92
CA ILE A 5 -10.27 1.45 -1.84
C ILE A 5 -9.82 0.58 -3.01
N PHE A 6 -9.89 1.11 -4.23
CA PHE A 6 -9.46 0.43 -5.45
C PHE A 6 -7.99 -0.02 -5.41
N ALA A 7 -7.08 0.86 -4.97
CA ALA A 7 -5.66 0.57 -4.86
C ALA A 7 -5.40 -0.57 -3.86
N ILE A 8 -6.04 -0.52 -2.70
CA ILE A 8 -5.91 -1.53 -1.65
C ILE A 8 -6.50 -2.86 -2.10
N GLU A 9 -7.69 -2.87 -2.72
CA GLU A 9 -8.28 -4.12 -3.23
C GLU A 9 -7.43 -4.75 -4.32
N SER A 10 -6.87 -3.94 -5.22
CA SER A 10 -6.00 -4.42 -6.31
C SER A 10 -4.70 -5.03 -5.78
N ALA A 11 -4.04 -4.35 -4.83
CA ALA A 11 -2.84 -4.87 -4.18
C ALA A 11 -3.14 -6.11 -3.30
N ALA A 12 -4.27 -6.13 -2.60
CA ALA A 12 -4.68 -7.27 -1.77
C ALA A 12 -4.95 -8.50 -2.62
N GLN A 13 -5.61 -8.32 -3.78
CA GLN A 13 -5.82 -9.38 -4.76
C GLN A 13 -4.48 -9.92 -5.28
N LYS A 14 -3.51 -9.05 -5.57
CA LYS A 14 -2.17 -9.44 -6.02
C LYS A 14 -1.42 -10.26 -4.96
N LEU A 15 -1.52 -9.87 -3.68
CA LEU A 15 -0.89 -10.57 -2.56
C LEU A 15 -1.64 -11.85 -2.13
N GLY A 16 -2.86 -12.07 -2.62
CA GLY A 16 -3.70 -13.18 -2.19
C GLY A 16 -4.17 -13.08 -0.74
N ILE A 17 -4.30 -11.85 -0.19
CA ILE A 17 -4.74 -11.61 1.18
C ILE A 17 -6.05 -10.79 1.22
N PRO A 18 -6.81 -10.84 2.32
CA PRO A 18 -7.97 -9.97 2.49
C PRO A 18 -7.59 -8.48 2.48
N ALA A 19 -8.37 -7.64 1.80
CA ALA A 19 -8.17 -6.19 1.78
C ALA A 19 -8.10 -5.54 3.18
N PRO A 20 -8.90 -5.96 4.19
CA PRO A 20 -8.75 -5.44 5.56
C PRO A 20 -7.39 -5.75 6.20
N THR A 21 -6.80 -6.92 5.88
CA THR A 21 -5.45 -7.28 6.35
C THR A 21 -4.40 -6.37 5.74
N LEU A 22 -4.50 -6.10 4.43
CA LEU A 22 -3.60 -5.17 3.76
C LEU A 22 -3.76 -3.73 4.27
N TYR A 23 -5.00 -3.28 4.45
CA TYR A 23 -5.32 -1.97 5.01
C TYR A 23 -4.61 -1.75 6.35
N ASN A 24 -4.70 -2.70 7.27
CA ASN A 24 -4.05 -2.61 8.58
C ASN A 24 -2.51 -2.51 8.47
N ARG A 25 -1.90 -3.27 7.54
CA ARG A 25 -0.46 -3.20 7.29
C ARG A 25 -0.03 -1.82 6.76
N LEU A 26 -0.79 -1.28 5.82
CA LEU A 26 -0.54 0.04 5.25
C LEU A 26 -0.76 1.17 6.28
N GLU A 27 -1.77 1.05 7.14
CA GLU A 27 -2.08 2.07 8.14
C GLU A 27 -1.02 2.15 9.25
N LYS A 28 -0.50 1.00 9.72
CA LYS A 28 0.62 0.95 10.65
C LYS A 28 1.83 1.75 10.17
N LEU A 29 2.10 1.70 8.87
CA LEU A 29 3.21 2.40 8.23
C LEU A 29 2.81 3.77 7.67
N ASN A 30 1.59 4.24 7.95
CA ASN A 30 1.03 5.51 7.45
C ASN A 30 1.07 5.65 5.91
N LEU A 31 1.14 4.53 5.17
CA LEU A 31 1.24 4.50 3.71
C LEU A 31 -0.05 4.92 3.02
N ILE A 32 -1.21 4.75 3.67
CA ILE A 32 -2.47 5.26 3.14
C ILE A 32 -2.38 6.78 2.94
N ARG A 33 -1.87 7.51 3.93
CA ARG A 33 -1.73 8.97 3.85
C ARG A 33 -0.51 9.37 3.01
N GLN A 34 0.65 8.81 3.30
CA GLN A 34 1.92 9.26 2.73
C GLN A 34 2.13 8.81 1.29
N TYR A 35 1.55 7.68 0.89
CA TYR A 35 1.73 7.11 -0.44
C TYR A 35 0.48 7.28 -1.29
N LEU A 36 -0.69 6.78 -0.84
CA LEU A 36 -1.90 6.78 -1.67
C LEU A 36 -2.56 8.16 -1.78
N ILE A 37 -2.74 8.87 -0.65
CA ILE A 37 -3.38 10.20 -0.67
C ILE A 37 -2.42 11.23 -1.26
N SER A 38 -1.18 11.30 -0.77
CA SER A 38 -0.19 12.27 -1.30
C SER A 38 0.23 11.99 -2.74
N GLY A 39 0.24 10.72 -3.17
CA GLY A 39 0.62 10.31 -4.53
C GLY A 39 -0.56 10.26 -5.52
N TYR A 40 -1.76 10.69 -5.12
CA TYR A 40 -2.98 10.53 -5.91
C TYR A 40 -2.84 11.05 -7.33
N ASP A 41 -2.36 12.29 -7.51
CA ASP A 41 -2.28 12.95 -8.81
C ASP A 41 -1.45 12.16 -9.84
N MET A 42 -0.43 11.44 -9.39
CA MET A 42 0.35 10.55 -10.24
C MET A 42 -0.35 9.20 -10.41
N LEU A 43 -0.69 8.55 -9.30
CA LEU A 43 -1.16 7.16 -9.30
C LEU A 43 -2.51 6.98 -9.99
N HIS A 44 -3.44 7.95 -9.90
CA HIS A 44 -4.79 7.79 -10.47
C HIS A 44 -4.83 7.75 -12.01
N THR A 45 -3.72 8.09 -12.67
CA THR A 45 -3.56 8.02 -14.12
C THR A 45 -2.96 6.68 -14.60
N GLN A 46 -2.51 5.85 -13.67
CA GLN A 46 -1.76 4.62 -13.97
C GLN A 46 -2.70 3.41 -14.09
N SER A 47 -2.15 2.32 -14.65
CA SER A 47 -2.89 1.06 -14.72
C SER A 47 -3.10 0.44 -13.34
N ARG A 48 -4.09 -0.43 -13.25
CA ARG A 48 -4.40 -1.20 -12.03
C ARG A 48 -3.18 -2.01 -11.56
N GLU A 49 -2.53 -2.68 -12.48
CA GLU A 49 -1.35 -3.51 -12.23
C GLU A 49 -0.20 -2.66 -11.69
N TYR A 50 0.05 -1.50 -12.29
CA TYR A 50 1.11 -0.59 -11.81
C TYR A 50 0.84 -0.09 -10.39
N ILE A 51 -0.40 0.33 -10.10
CA ILE A 51 -0.78 0.79 -8.76
C ILE A 51 -0.63 -0.34 -7.73
N ALA A 52 -1.06 -1.55 -8.07
CA ALA A 52 -0.93 -2.72 -7.20
C ALA A 52 0.54 -3.07 -6.93
N ASP A 53 1.37 -3.11 -7.98
CA ASP A 53 2.78 -3.48 -7.90
C ASP A 53 3.55 -2.50 -7.02
N THR A 54 3.40 -1.21 -7.29
CA THR A 54 4.13 -0.15 -6.60
C THR A 54 3.69 0.02 -5.14
N LEU A 55 2.40 -0.21 -4.82
CA LEU A 55 1.92 -0.21 -3.44
C LEU A 55 2.44 -1.41 -2.64
N VAL A 56 2.48 -2.60 -3.27
CA VAL A 56 3.04 -3.81 -2.63
C VAL A 56 4.53 -3.63 -2.39
N GLU A 57 5.27 -3.16 -3.38
CA GLU A 57 6.71 -2.88 -3.26
C GLU A 57 6.99 -1.86 -2.14
N ALA A 58 6.22 -0.76 -2.08
CA ALA A 58 6.34 0.21 -1.00
C ALA A 58 6.12 -0.45 0.36
N LEU A 59 5.04 -1.22 0.52
CA LEU A 59 4.75 -1.91 1.77
C LEU A 59 5.89 -2.82 2.22
N GLU A 60 6.39 -3.68 1.34
CA GLU A 60 7.46 -4.63 1.66
C GLU A 60 8.76 -3.93 2.04
N ASN A 61 9.12 -2.86 1.31
CA ASN A 61 10.31 -2.05 1.60
C ASN A 61 10.24 -1.40 2.98
N TRP A 62 9.08 -0.82 3.35
CA TRP A 62 8.90 -0.19 4.65
C TRP A 62 8.84 -1.21 5.80
N GLU A 63 8.17 -2.35 5.61
CA GLU A 63 8.18 -3.43 6.60
C GLU A 63 9.60 -3.98 6.84
N ALA A 64 10.40 -4.15 5.78
CA ALA A 64 11.79 -4.56 5.89
C ALA A 64 12.63 -3.53 6.66
N TYR A 65 12.48 -2.24 6.33
CA TYR A 65 13.21 -1.15 7.01
C TYR A 65 12.98 -1.13 8.53
N TYR A 66 11.72 -1.23 8.97
CA TYR A 66 11.41 -1.20 10.41
C TYR A 66 11.82 -2.49 11.13
N LYS A 67 11.75 -3.65 10.44
CA LYS A 67 12.24 -4.92 10.96
C LYS A 67 13.75 -4.89 11.24
N GLU A 68 14.53 -4.27 10.35
CA GLU A 68 15.98 -4.09 10.53
C GLU A 68 16.33 -3.13 11.68
N LYS A 69 15.48 -2.13 11.93
CA LYS A 69 15.66 -1.15 13.01
C LYS A 69 15.27 -1.65 14.40
N GLY A 70 14.63 -2.83 14.49
CA GLY A 70 14.11 -3.36 15.75
C GLY A 70 12.91 -2.57 16.30
N GLU A 71 12.37 -1.65 15.51
CA GLU A 71 11.18 -0.87 15.83
C GLU A 71 9.97 -1.68 15.33
N PHE A 72 9.35 -2.45 16.23
CA PHE A 72 8.10 -3.13 15.91
C PHE A 72 6.98 -2.10 15.75
N VAL A 73 6.38 -2.05 14.56
CA VAL A 73 5.18 -1.25 14.22
C VAL A 73 3.89 -2.06 14.42
#